data_AF-A0A8H8CK37-F1
#
_entry.id   AF-A0A8H8CK37-F1
#
_cell.length_a   1.000
_cell.length_b   1.000
_cell.length_c   1.000
_cell.angle_alpha   90.00
_cell.angle_beta   90.00
_cell.angle_gamma   90.00
#
_symmetry.space_group_name_H-M   'P 1'
#
loop_
_entity.id
_entity.type
_entity.pdbx_description
1 polymer ?
#
loop_
_entity_poly.entity_id
_entity_poly.type
_entity_poly.pdbx_seq_one_letter_code
_entity_poly.pdbx_strand_id
1 'polypeptide(L)'
;MSGLADELLADLEGFSGGEEEEEEQQNVPSPLASSSNGLKRKAAGDGDEDMSDDDADDDSPKCPDGKPIEVGGLVLEGGIKPAEELDAEDVQRMELGGIEDVSKIAKLEGSKRMNDILKDIDKYQANPTPNAQMALPAHLNPEYNVIVQANNLSVDVDNEILVVHKFIRDHYAPRFPELEQLVTDPAMYIRSVRALANVEELAKADLQGVLPPAIIMSVAVTSTTTSGKQLSDAEWGAVQRACDLADRLEEARKKIFMYVSSRMNVLAPNLSAIVGTTTAAKLLGVAGGLAGLAKMPACNAHLLGAQRKITAGFSTATQKRHTGFIFQSEIVTQTPPEYQLKIQRTVGAKCVLAARMDLERSRRDGSFGESLRDKIEKHIDRLAAPPPSKVTKALPIPGDGPKKRRGGKRARKAKEAYAQTELRKLQNRMAFGEAEEEVGAFDQTKGLGMMGSSMGKIRAGLGEAKSRAKMSKANKLRTAAITRSAQSSQSQTSGTATSLSVTPAQGFELTNRSKQLQRVKEANERWFSGGTFSFVGQKGT
;
A
#
# COMPACT_ATOMS: atom_id res chain seq x y z
N MET A 1 33.49 34.94 -55.74
CA MET A 1 33.14 33.69 -56.45
C MET A 1 34.28 32.69 -56.27
N SER A 2 34.26 32.03 -55.13
CA SER A 2 34.94 30.77 -54.76
C SER A 2 34.47 30.58 -53.32
N GLY A 3 33.53 29.71 -52.97
CA GLY A 3 33.05 28.50 -53.60
C GLY A 3 32.90 27.55 -52.42
N LEU A 4 31.64 27.20 -52.10
CA LEU A 4 31.16 26.39 -50.97
C LEU A 4 31.76 24.96 -50.90
N ALA A 5 32.85 24.70 -51.63
CA ALA A 5 33.58 23.45 -51.73
C ALA A 5 34.82 23.40 -50.82
N ASP A 6 35.44 24.55 -50.48
CA ASP A 6 36.61 24.58 -49.59
C ASP A 6 36.23 24.41 -48.10
N GLU A 7 35.00 24.76 -47.72
CA GLU A 7 34.51 24.58 -46.34
C GLU A 7 34.04 23.14 -46.06
N LEU A 8 33.78 22.34 -47.10
CA LEU A 8 33.42 20.92 -47.00
C LEU A 8 34.64 19.98 -46.95
N LEU A 9 35.82 20.45 -47.34
CA LEU A 9 37.07 19.66 -47.29
C LEU A 9 37.75 19.72 -45.91
N ALA A 10 37.48 20.76 -45.11
CA ALA A 10 38.03 20.90 -43.75
C ALA A 10 37.33 19.99 -42.71
N ASP A 11 36.15 19.44 -43.03
CA ASP A 11 35.34 18.63 -42.11
C ASP A 11 35.55 17.10 -42.30
N LEU A 12 36.46 16.70 -43.21
CA LEU A 12 36.78 15.29 -43.51
C LEU A 12 38.16 14.82 -43.03
N GLU A 13 39.02 15.71 -42.52
CA GLU A 13 40.40 15.36 -42.05
C GLU A 13 40.51 15.09 -40.54
N GLY A 14 39.40 15.07 -39.79
CA GLY A 14 39.40 14.92 -38.33
C GLY A 14 39.38 13.50 -37.75
N PHE A 15 39.33 12.45 -38.58
CA PHE A 15 39.28 11.06 -38.10
C PHE A 15 40.37 10.20 -38.75
N SER A 16 41.60 10.36 -38.26
CA SER A 16 42.70 9.42 -38.49
C SER A 16 43.67 9.49 -37.31
N GLY A 17 43.81 8.37 -36.59
CA GLY A 17 44.92 8.12 -35.68
C GLY A 17 44.56 7.43 -34.36
N GLY A 18 44.83 6.12 -34.28
CA GLY A 18 45.22 5.47 -33.02
C GLY A 18 44.47 4.19 -32.62
N GLU A 19 44.55 3.13 -33.44
CA GLU A 19 44.45 1.75 -32.95
C GLU A 19 45.87 1.28 -32.58
N GLU A 20 46.05 0.75 -31.36
CA GLU A 20 47.23 -0.05 -30.98
C GLU A 20 46.78 -1.51 -30.80
N GLU A 21 47.63 -2.38 -31.33
CA GLU A 21 47.47 -3.80 -31.62
C GLU A 21 47.69 -4.68 -30.38
N GLU A 22 46.90 -5.76 -30.23
CA GLU A 22 47.40 -7.02 -29.64
C GLU A 22 46.81 -8.22 -30.40
N GLU A 23 47.68 -9.22 -30.60
CA GLU A 23 47.73 -10.19 -31.69
C GLU A 23 46.77 -11.39 -31.56
N GLU A 24 46.18 -11.84 -32.69
CA GLU A 24 45.63 -13.20 -32.86
C GLU A 24 46.57 -14.07 -33.72
N GLN A 25 46.96 -15.25 -33.21
CA GLN A 25 47.62 -16.30 -34.00
C GLN A 25 46.60 -17.24 -34.65
N GLN A 26 46.77 -17.48 -35.95
CA GLN A 26 46.06 -18.43 -36.80
C GLN A 26 46.65 -19.85 -36.73
N ASN A 27 45.81 -20.90 -36.83
CA ASN A 27 45.91 -21.93 -37.88
C ASN A 27 44.75 -22.99 -37.88
N VAL A 28 43.88 -22.89 -38.91
CA VAL A 28 43.24 -23.86 -39.85
C VAL A 28 43.38 -25.42 -39.69
N PRO A 29 42.61 -26.32 -40.41
CA PRO A 29 41.14 -26.47 -40.56
C PRO A 29 40.58 -27.95 -40.77
N SER A 30 39.24 -28.13 -40.68
CA SER A 30 38.34 -29.07 -41.45
C SER A 30 38.42 -30.63 -41.33
N PRO A 31 37.44 -31.44 -41.84
CA PRO A 31 35.95 -31.35 -41.95
C PRO A 31 35.18 -32.68 -41.67
N LEU A 32 33.83 -32.66 -41.54
CA LEU A 32 32.90 -33.60 -42.23
C LEU A 32 31.40 -33.24 -42.04
N ALA A 33 30.61 -33.52 -43.08
CA ALA A 33 29.15 -33.32 -43.26
C ALA A 33 28.30 -34.34 -42.43
N SER A 34 26.96 -34.37 -42.34
CA SER A 34 25.89 -34.15 -43.33
C SER A 34 24.47 -34.25 -42.70
N SER A 35 23.54 -33.43 -43.19
CA SER A 35 22.13 -33.67 -43.54
C SER A 35 21.10 -34.39 -42.63
N SER A 36 19.99 -33.65 -42.40
CA SER A 36 18.56 -34.02 -42.57
C SER A 36 17.91 -35.14 -41.74
N ASN A 37 16.88 -34.79 -40.94
CA ASN A 37 15.47 -34.99 -41.31
C ASN A 37 14.51 -34.60 -40.18
N GLY A 38 13.44 -33.90 -40.52
CA GLY A 38 12.36 -33.54 -39.60
C GLY A 38 11.29 -34.64 -39.49
N LEU A 39 10.59 -34.69 -38.34
CA LEU A 39 9.37 -35.48 -38.16
C LEU A 39 8.38 -34.76 -37.24
N LYS A 40 7.19 -34.50 -37.80
CA LYS A 40 5.94 -34.06 -37.17
C LYS A 40 5.33 -35.19 -36.31
N ARG A 41 4.75 -34.87 -35.14
CA ARG A 41 3.56 -35.53 -34.53
C ARG A 41 2.85 -34.46 -33.66
N LYS A 42 1.61 -34.00 -33.91
CA LYS A 42 0.25 -34.57 -33.83
C LYS A 42 -0.13 -35.11 -32.44
N ALA A 43 -1.12 -34.45 -31.84
CA ALA A 43 -1.72 -34.72 -30.54
C ALA A 43 -2.89 -35.72 -30.62
N ALA A 44 -3.08 -36.50 -29.55
CA ALA A 44 -4.35 -36.85 -28.90
C ALA A 44 -4.05 -37.77 -27.68
N GLY A 45 -4.75 -37.58 -26.56
CA GLY A 45 -4.75 -38.53 -25.44
C GLY A 45 -5.02 -37.85 -24.09
N ASP A 46 -6.27 -37.94 -23.65
CA ASP A 46 -6.82 -37.58 -22.35
C ASP A 46 -6.37 -38.61 -21.30
N GLY A 47 -6.19 -38.20 -20.05
CA GLY A 47 -5.80 -39.09 -18.94
C GLY A 47 -5.59 -38.32 -17.64
N ASP A 48 -6.68 -38.17 -16.88
CA ASP A 48 -6.66 -37.81 -15.46
C ASP A 48 -5.93 -38.91 -14.67
N GLU A 49 -4.87 -38.56 -13.94
CA GLU A 49 -4.37 -39.35 -12.82
C GLU A 49 -4.10 -38.42 -11.64
N ASP A 50 -4.88 -38.62 -10.58
CA ASP A 50 -4.71 -38.08 -9.24
C ASP A 50 -3.29 -38.40 -8.71
N MET A 51 -2.55 -37.36 -8.34
CA MET A 51 -1.38 -37.48 -7.47
C MET A 51 -1.73 -36.87 -6.13
N SER A 52 -2.07 -37.76 -5.19
CA SER A 52 -2.04 -37.51 -3.76
C SER A 52 -0.58 -37.32 -3.34
N ASP A 53 -0.21 -36.11 -2.94
CA ASP A 53 1.05 -35.88 -2.22
C ASP A 53 0.83 -36.29 -0.76
N ASP A 54 1.48 -37.40 -0.41
CA ASP A 54 1.68 -37.89 0.95
C ASP A 54 2.47 -36.89 1.79
N ASP A 55 2.15 -36.94 3.08
CA ASP A 55 2.73 -36.26 4.24
C ASP A 55 4.16 -35.72 4.09
N ALA A 56 4.29 -34.39 4.12
CA ALA A 56 5.54 -33.72 4.48
C ALA A 56 5.55 -33.50 6.00
N ASP A 57 6.23 -34.40 6.70
CA ASP A 57 6.54 -34.31 8.12
C ASP A 57 7.21 -32.98 8.48
N ASP A 58 6.63 -32.33 9.50
CA ASP A 58 7.17 -31.17 10.22
C ASP A 58 8.33 -31.62 11.12
N ASP A 59 9.54 -31.68 10.54
CA ASP A 59 10.76 -31.91 11.30
C ASP A 59 11.40 -30.57 11.70
N SER A 60 10.86 -29.98 12.78
CA SER A 60 11.53 -28.93 13.53
C SER A 60 12.17 -29.55 14.80
N PRO A 61 13.47 -29.35 15.06
CA PRO A 61 14.19 -30.09 16.09
C PRO A 61 13.72 -29.66 17.50
N LYS A 62 13.24 -30.62 18.28
CA LYS A 62 12.86 -30.43 19.70
C LYS A 62 14.00 -30.84 20.63
N CYS A 63 14.34 -29.97 21.59
CA CYS A 63 15.11 -30.36 22.78
C CYS A 63 14.23 -31.12 23.79
N PRO A 64 14.81 -31.95 24.66
CA PRO A 64 14.08 -32.97 25.42
C PRO A 64 13.26 -32.48 26.63
N ASP A 65 12.97 -31.18 26.76
CA ASP A 65 12.27 -30.61 27.94
C ASP A 65 11.13 -29.62 27.63
N GLY A 66 10.44 -29.77 26.49
CA GLY A 66 9.06 -29.29 26.33
C GLY A 66 8.76 -27.79 26.56
N LYS A 67 9.77 -26.92 26.57
CA LYS A 67 9.59 -25.46 26.60
C LYS A 67 9.65 -24.91 25.17
N PRO A 68 8.80 -23.93 24.81
CA PRO A 68 8.90 -23.25 23.54
C PRO A 68 10.27 -22.59 23.43
N ILE A 69 10.95 -22.79 22.30
CA ILE A 69 12.16 -22.04 21.97
C ILE A 69 11.71 -20.59 21.78
N GLU A 70 11.94 -19.74 22.79
CA GLU A 70 11.92 -18.30 22.58
C GLU A 70 12.86 -18.03 21.41
N VAL A 71 12.34 -17.43 20.34
CA VAL A 71 13.15 -16.96 19.22
C VAL A 71 14.05 -15.86 19.77
N GLY A 72 15.19 -16.27 20.29
CA GLY A 72 16.18 -15.40 20.89
C GLY A 72 16.58 -14.36 19.85
N GLY A 73 16.20 -13.11 20.11
CA GLY A 73 16.84 -12.00 19.44
C GLY A 73 18.35 -12.15 19.61
N LEU A 74 19.10 -12.06 18.50
CA LEU A 74 20.55 -11.93 18.51
C LEU A 74 20.92 -10.63 19.25
N VAL A 75 20.88 -10.69 20.57
CA VAL A 75 21.46 -9.71 21.48
C VAL A 75 22.66 -10.44 22.06
N LEU A 76 23.85 -10.04 21.61
CA LEU A 76 25.12 -10.51 22.20
C LEU A 76 25.05 -10.36 23.72
N GLU A 77 25.69 -11.24 24.47
CA GLU A 77 25.74 -11.18 25.93
C GLU A 77 26.32 -9.82 26.36
N GLY A 78 25.49 -8.96 26.98
CA GLY A 78 25.81 -7.55 27.28
C GLY A 78 25.18 -6.49 26.35
N GLY A 79 24.39 -6.87 25.35
CA GLY A 79 23.68 -5.96 24.45
C GLY A 79 22.35 -5.45 25.04
N ILE A 80 21.96 -4.23 24.66
CA ILE A 80 20.69 -3.63 25.07
C ILE A 80 19.57 -4.21 24.20
N LYS A 81 18.57 -4.85 24.82
CA LYS A 81 17.38 -5.32 24.11
C LYS A 81 16.61 -4.12 23.54
N PRO A 82 16.16 -4.16 22.26
CA PRO A 82 15.23 -3.18 21.73
C PRO A 82 13.97 -3.11 22.60
N ALA A 83 13.43 -1.90 22.79
CA ALA A 83 12.15 -1.74 23.48
C ALA A 83 11.03 -2.41 22.66
N GLU A 84 10.10 -3.08 23.34
CA GLU A 84 8.90 -3.63 22.72
C GLU A 84 7.90 -2.50 22.46
N GLU A 85 7.51 -2.31 21.20
CA GLU A 85 6.47 -1.36 20.82
C GLU A 85 5.11 -1.89 21.29
N LEU A 86 4.35 -1.09 22.04
CA LEU A 86 3.00 -1.47 22.46
C LEU A 86 2.02 -1.26 21.31
N ASP A 87 1.25 -2.30 20.97
CA ASP A 87 0.20 -2.17 19.97
C ASP A 87 -0.90 -1.22 20.48
N ALA A 88 -1.25 -0.24 19.66
CA ALA A 88 -2.27 0.77 19.98
C ALA A 88 -3.65 0.14 20.29
N GLU A 89 -3.93 -1.05 19.76
CA GLU A 89 -5.16 -1.82 20.02
C GLU A 89 -5.15 -2.45 21.43
N ASP A 90 -4.00 -2.87 21.93
CA ASP A 90 -3.87 -3.41 23.28
C ASP A 90 -3.96 -2.32 24.32
N VAL A 91 -3.36 -1.15 24.04
CA VAL A 91 -3.59 0.05 24.87
C VAL A 91 -5.08 0.37 24.91
N GLN A 92 -5.80 0.32 23.78
CA GLN A 92 -7.26 0.54 23.73
C GLN A 92 -8.09 -0.44 24.54
N ARG A 93 -7.59 -1.63 24.90
CA ARG A 93 -8.29 -2.60 25.76
C ARG A 93 -8.10 -2.38 27.27
N MET A 94 -7.10 -1.61 27.70
CA MET A 94 -6.83 -1.36 29.14
C MET A 94 -7.93 -0.54 29.84
N GLU A 95 -8.60 -1.03 30.88
CA GLU A 95 -9.59 -0.21 31.60
C GLU A 95 -8.89 0.76 32.56
N LEU A 96 -8.76 2.04 32.18
CA LEU A 96 -8.04 3.05 32.99
C LEU A 96 -8.96 3.96 33.82
N GLY A 97 -10.28 3.94 33.59
CA GLY A 97 -11.23 4.85 34.24
C GLY A 97 -11.35 4.72 35.76
N GLY A 98 -10.86 3.63 36.36
CA GLY A 98 -10.86 3.41 37.82
C GLY A 98 -9.61 3.93 38.54
N ILE A 99 -8.64 4.51 37.82
CA ILE A 99 -7.37 4.96 38.40
C ILE A 99 -7.37 6.48 38.49
N GLU A 100 -7.21 7.05 39.68
CA GLU A 100 -7.24 8.52 39.86
C GLU A 100 -5.86 9.18 39.62
N ASP A 101 -4.78 8.41 39.77
CA ASP A 101 -3.39 8.90 39.66
C ASP A 101 -2.67 8.36 38.43
N VAL A 102 -2.27 9.29 37.56
CA VAL A 102 -1.54 9.01 36.31
C VAL A 102 -0.17 8.37 36.57
N SER A 103 0.49 8.71 37.67
CA SER A 103 1.83 8.20 38.04
C SER A 103 1.88 6.70 38.33
N LYS A 104 0.73 6.06 38.60
CA LYS A 104 0.66 4.59 38.76
C LYS A 104 0.78 3.87 37.42
N ILE A 105 0.37 4.55 36.35
CA ILE A 105 0.32 4.04 34.99
C ILE A 105 1.59 4.45 34.24
N ALA A 106 1.98 5.71 34.37
CA ALA A 106 3.21 6.26 33.80
C ALA A 106 4.39 6.07 34.77
N LYS A 107 5.15 4.99 34.58
CA LYS A 107 6.28 4.58 35.43
C LYS A 107 7.64 5.09 34.94
N LEU A 108 7.73 5.59 33.71
CA LEU A 108 8.99 6.03 33.12
C LEU A 108 9.35 7.43 33.62
N GLU A 109 8.36 8.32 33.80
CA GLU A 109 8.59 9.62 34.39
C GLU A 109 9.14 9.48 35.82
N GLY A 110 10.31 10.06 36.07
CA GLY A 110 10.99 9.97 37.36
C GLY A 110 11.77 8.68 37.58
N SER A 111 11.74 7.74 36.63
CA SER A 111 12.58 6.55 36.67
C SER A 111 14.07 6.95 36.64
N LYS A 112 14.89 6.25 37.45
CA LYS A 112 16.35 6.42 37.44
C LYS A 112 16.91 6.27 36.03
N ARG A 113 16.42 5.28 35.28
CA ARG A 113 16.83 5.01 33.90
C ARG A 113 16.65 6.22 32.98
N MET A 114 15.48 6.86 33.01
CA MET A 114 15.20 8.03 32.17
C MET A 114 16.08 9.22 32.57
N ASN A 115 16.21 9.48 33.87
CA ASN A 115 17.01 10.59 34.38
C ASN A 115 18.50 10.43 34.10
N ASP A 116 19.03 9.20 34.21
CA ASP A 116 20.45 8.92 33.95
C ASP A 116 20.76 9.09 32.45
N ILE A 117 19.90 8.57 31.57
CA ILE A 117 20.07 8.73 30.11
C ILE A 117 19.95 10.21 29.70
N LEU A 118 19.00 10.97 30.26
CA LEU A 118 18.87 12.40 29.97
C LEU A 118 20.10 13.20 30.45
N LYS A 119 20.65 12.88 31.62
CA LYS A 119 21.91 13.48 32.10
C LYS A 119 23.10 13.13 31.21
N ASP A 120 23.18 11.89 30.74
CA ASP A 120 24.22 11.47 29.81
C ASP A 120 24.09 12.19 28.46
N ILE A 121 22.85 12.37 27.96
CA ILE A 121 22.59 13.17 26.76
C ILE A 121 23.09 14.60 26.97
N ASP A 122 22.75 15.26 28.08
CA ASP A 122 23.21 16.61 28.38
C ASP A 122 24.74 16.69 28.46
N LYS A 123 25.38 15.67 29.04
CA LYS A 123 26.85 15.56 29.13
C LYS A 123 27.52 15.47 27.76
N TYR A 124 27.03 14.62 26.86
CA TYR A 124 27.59 14.44 25.52
C TYR A 124 27.17 15.55 24.55
N GLN A 125 26.04 16.22 24.82
CA GLN A 125 25.65 17.42 24.10
C GLN A 125 26.55 18.61 24.45
N ALA A 126 26.93 18.77 25.73
CA ALA A 126 27.86 19.81 26.17
C ALA A 126 29.31 19.51 25.78
N ASN A 127 29.72 18.23 25.79
CA ASN A 127 31.07 17.79 25.43
C ASN A 127 31.01 16.80 24.26
N PRO A 128 30.96 17.28 23.01
CA PRO A 128 30.95 16.39 21.87
C PRO A 128 32.26 15.59 21.80
N THR A 129 32.20 14.26 21.75
CA THR A 129 33.42 13.50 21.50
C THR A 129 33.94 13.75 20.08
N PRO A 130 35.27 13.77 19.89
CA PRO A 130 35.87 13.91 18.57
C PRO A 130 35.56 12.68 17.70
N ASN A 131 35.37 12.90 16.39
CA ASN A 131 35.03 11.86 15.41
C ASN A 131 35.97 10.63 15.44
N ALA A 132 37.23 10.81 15.83
CA ALA A 132 38.22 9.74 15.96
C ALA A 132 37.90 8.75 17.09
N GLN A 133 37.35 9.21 18.22
CA GLN A 133 36.91 8.31 19.30
C GLN A 133 35.64 7.56 18.86
N MET A 134 34.70 8.24 18.18
CA MET A 134 33.49 7.61 17.64
C MET A 134 33.74 6.56 16.53
N ALA A 135 34.92 6.55 15.93
CA ALA A 135 35.34 5.53 14.96
C ALA A 135 35.68 4.17 15.63
N LEU A 136 35.89 4.14 16.95
CA LEU A 136 36.13 2.89 17.68
C LEU A 136 34.96 1.89 17.48
N PRO A 137 35.21 0.58 17.65
CA PRO A 137 34.16 -0.43 17.69
C PRO A 137 33.03 -0.07 18.66
N ALA A 138 31.79 -0.41 18.31
CA ALA A 138 30.58 -0.03 19.05
C ALA A 138 30.60 -0.39 20.56
N HIS A 139 31.26 -1.50 20.92
CA HIS A 139 31.41 -1.96 22.29
C HIS A 139 32.39 -1.13 23.13
N LEU A 140 33.27 -0.35 22.50
CA LEU A 140 34.28 0.50 23.16
C LEU A 140 33.87 1.98 23.22
N ASN A 141 32.76 2.35 22.58
CA ASN A 141 32.28 3.72 22.53
C ASN A 141 31.14 3.93 23.54
N PRO A 142 31.41 4.57 24.70
CA PRO A 142 30.37 4.83 25.68
C PRO A 142 29.25 5.73 25.13
N GLU A 143 29.57 6.68 24.25
CA GLU A 143 28.56 7.55 23.61
C GLU A 143 27.64 6.78 22.66
N TYR A 144 28.15 5.75 21.96
CA TYR A 144 27.33 4.92 21.09
C TYR A 144 26.26 4.16 21.87
N ASN A 145 26.65 3.59 23.02
CA ASN A 145 25.72 2.90 23.89
C ASN A 145 24.61 3.85 24.40
N VAL A 146 24.95 5.08 24.76
CA VAL A 146 23.97 6.11 25.16
C VAL A 146 23.02 6.44 24.01
N ILE A 147 23.49 6.54 22.76
CA ILE A 147 22.62 6.78 21.60
C ILE A 147 21.61 5.64 21.39
N VAL A 148 22.05 4.38 21.52
CA VAL A 148 21.17 3.22 21.41
C VAL A 148 20.16 3.18 22.56
N GLN A 149 20.61 3.44 23.79
CA GLN A 149 19.74 3.54 24.97
C GLN A 149 18.73 4.67 24.84
N ALA A 150 19.15 5.82 24.31
CA ALA A 150 18.30 6.97 24.06
C ALA A 150 17.23 6.66 23.00
N ASN A 151 17.57 5.91 21.95
CA ASN A 151 16.58 5.46 20.96
C ASN A 151 15.55 4.51 21.59
N ASN A 152 16.00 3.49 22.33
CA ASN A 152 15.08 2.59 23.04
C ASN A 152 14.21 3.34 24.06
N LEU A 153 14.79 4.32 24.77
CA LEU A 153 14.03 5.20 25.67
C LEU A 153 12.99 6.04 24.92
N SER A 154 13.27 6.47 23.68
CA SER A 154 12.29 7.20 22.86
C SER A 154 11.05 6.35 22.58
N VAL A 155 11.22 5.05 22.30
CA VAL A 155 10.11 4.11 22.10
C VAL A 155 9.33 3.91 23.40
N ASP A 156 10.04 3.74 24.52
CA ASP A 156 9.43 3.65 25.85
C ASP A 156 8.58 4.91 26.17
N VAL A 157 9.07 6.10 25.81
CA VAL A 157 8.35 7.38 25.97
C VAL A 157 7.12 7.43 25.06
N ASP A 158 7.22 7.02 23.80
CA ASP A 158 6.07 6.99 22.87
C ASP A 158 4.97 6.03 23.35
N ASN A 159 5.36 4.85 23.83
CA ASN A 159 4.47 3.88 24.47
C ASN A 159 3.73 4.52 25.67
N GLU A 160 4.45 5.23 26.53
CA GLU A 160 3.85 5.88 27.69
C GLU A 160 2.94 7.05 27.31
N ILE A 161 3.30 7.85 26.28
CA ILE A 161 2.44 8.90 25.72
C ILE A 161 1.11 8.30 25.24
N LEU A 162 1.11 7.12 24.60
CA LEU A 162 -0.12 6.44 24.18
C LEU A 162 -1.00 6.04 25.36
N VAL A 163 -0.38 5.54 26.43
CA VAL A 163 -1.11 5.16 27.64
C VAL A 163 -1.68 6.39 28.36
N VAL A 164 -0.91 7.47 28.48
CA VAL A 164 -1.36 8.75 29.05
C VAL A 164 -2.47 9.38 28.19
N HIS A 165 -2.35 9.33 26.86
CA HIS A 165 -3.40 9.78 25.95
C HIS A 165 -4.70 9.01 26.18
N LYS A 166 -4.63 7.69 26.34
CA LYS A 166 -5.79 6.89 26.68
C LYS A 166 -6.39 7.27 28.04
N PHE A 167 -5.56 7.46 29.05
CA PHE A 167 -6.02 7.92 30.37
C PHE A 167 -6.80 9.24 30.25
N ILE A 168 -6.23 10.23 29.56
CA ILE A 168 -6.88 11.53 29.35
C ILE A 168 -8.22 11.34 28.66
N ARG A 169 -8.28 10.48 27.64
CA ARG A 169 -9.50 10.19 26.90
C ARG A 169 -10.58 9.56 27.78
N ASP A 170 -10.25 8.52 28.53
CA ASP A 170 -11.23 7.78 29.35
C ASP A 170 -11.80 8.69 30.46
N HIS A 171 -10.96 9.54 31.06
CA HIS A 171 -11.38 10.52 32.08
C HIS A 171 -12.09 11.76 31.52
N TYR A 172 -11.83 12.15 30.26
CA TYR A 172 -12.48 13.28 29.60
C TYR A 172 -13.76 12.90 28.82
N ALA A 173 -13.98 11.62 28.57
CA ALA A 173 -15.17 11.09 27.88
C ALA A 173 -16.52 11.53 28.49
N PRO A 174 -16.69 11.64 29.84
CA PRO A 174 -17.95 12.15 30.42
C PRO A 174 -18.25 13.61 30.04
N ARG A 175 -17.20 14.39 29.72
CA ARG A 175 -17.31 15.80 29.33
C ARG A 175 -17.62 15.97 27.86
N PHE A 176 -16.85 15.32 26.99
CA PHE A 176 -17.02 15.46 25.54
C PHE A 176 -16.67 14.15 24.83
N PRO A 177 -17.61 13.19 24.78
CA PRO A 177 -17.35 11.84 24.26
C PRO A 177 -17.04 11.83 22.76
N GLU A 178 -17.57 12.79 22.00
CA GLU A 178 -17.37 12.86 20.56
C GLU A 178 -15.96 13.31 20.16
N LEU A 179 -15.18 13.91 21.08
CA LEU A 179 -13.85 14.44 20.78
C LEU A 179 -12.88 13.36 20.28
N GLU A 180 -12.98 12.14 20.83
CA GLU A 180 -12.13 11.01 20.42
C GLU A 180 -12.30 10.70 18.93
N GLN A 181 -13.54 10.74 18.42
CA GLN A 181 -13.83 10.41 17.04
C GLN A 181 -13.42 11.53 16.07
N LEU A 182 -13.38 12.77 16.56
CA LEU A 182 -13.01 13.93 15.75
C LEU A 182 -11.49 14.12 15.64
N VAL A 183 -10.75 13.82 16.71
CA VAL A 183 -9.30 14.03 16.79
C VAL A 183 -8.60 12.70 17.09
N THR A 184 -8.02 12.08 16.06
CA THR A 184 -7.29 10.80 16.20
C THR A 184 -5.84 10.92 16.64
N ASP A 185 -5.22 12.09 16.46
CA ASP A 185 -3.81 12.29 16.78
C ASP A 185 -3.64 12.60 18.28
N PRO A 186 -2.82 11.83 19.02
CA PRO A 186 -2.68 12.00 20.47
C PRO A 186 -2.22 13.40 20.88
N ALA A 187 -1.23 13.97 20.19
CA ALA A 187 -0.69 15.28 20.52
C ALA A 187 -1.73 16.40 20.30
N MET A 188 -2.48 16.34 19.18
CA MET A 188 -3.58 17.30 18.95
C MET A 188 -4.72 17.11 19.94
N TYR A 189 -5.06 15.87 20.32
CA TYR A 189 -6.13 15.58 21.28
C TYR A 189 -5.83 16.20 22.65
N ILE A 190 -4.63 15.95 23.19
CA ILE A 190 -4.22 16.47 24.51
C ILE A 190 -4.23 18.00 24.54
N ARG A 191 -3.72 18.65 23.49
CA ARG A 191 -3.75 20.12 23.37
C ARG A 191 -5.18 20.65 23.26
N SER A 192 -6.06 19.93 22.57
CA SER A 192 -7.47 20.30 22.43
C SER A 192 -8.22 20.19 23.75
N VAL A 193 -7.98 19.12 24.52
CA VAL A 193 -8.54 18.95 25.88
C VAL A 193 -8.12 20.10 26.80
N ARG A 194 -6.85 20.51 26.75
CA ARG A 194 -6.38 21.67 27.53
C ARG A 194 -7.05 22.97 27.11
N ALA A 195 -7.24 23.21 25.81
CA ALA A 195 -7.87 24.42 25.30
C ALA A 195 -9.37 24.50 25.59
N LEU A 196 -10.08 23.36 25.53
CA LEU A 196 -11.52 23.27 25.85
C LEU A 196 -11.79 23.42 27.35
N ALA A 197 -10.92 22.83 28.18
CA ALA A 197 -11.02 22.81 29.63
C ALA A 197 -12.42 22.39 30.16
N ASN A 198 -12.69 22.66 31.44
CA ASN A 198 -14.01 22.44 32.05
C ASN A 198 -14.90 23.69 31.96
N VAL A 199 -14.79 24.48 30.87
CA VAL A 199 -15.56 25.73 30.69
C VAL A 199 -16.99 25.41 30.26
N GLU A 200 -17.99 26.09 30.82
CA GLU A 200 -19.42 25.83 30.56
C GLU A 200 -19.80 25.92 29.07
N GLU A 201 -19.20 26.87 28.34
CA GLU A 201 -19.48 27.14 26.94
C GLU A 201 -18.30 26.73 26.04
N LEU A 202 -18.30 25.45 25.63
CA LEU A 202 -17.25 24.86 24.77
C LEU A 202 -17.08 25.58 23.42
N ALA A 203 -18.14 26.23 22.91
CA ALA A 203 -18.15 26.91 21.62
C ALA A 203 -17.25 28.16 21.56
N LYS A 204 -16.87 28.74 22.70
CA LYS A 204 -16.02 29.93 22.78
C LYS A 204 -14.53 29.62 22.97
N ALA A 205 -14.16 28.35 23.12
CA ALA A 205 -12.77 27.96 23.30
C ALA A 205 -11.93 28.30 22.04
N ASP A 206 -10.77 28.92 22.25
CA ASP A 206 -9.85 29.21 21.16
C ASP A 206 -9.06 27.94 20.78
N LEU A 207 -9.49 27.31 19.68
CA LEU A 207 -8.84 26.14 19.10
C LEU A 207 -7.91 26.52 17.92
N GLN A 208 -7.77 27.82 17.64
CA GLN A 208 -6.95 28.30 16.54
C GLN A 208 -5.46 27.98 16.82
N GLY A 209 -4.78 27.38 15.85
CA GLY A 209 -3.38 26.97 15.99
C GLY A 209 -3.16 25.60 16.64
N VAL A 210 -4.18 24.99 17.26
CA VAL A 210 -4.12 23.61 17.76
C VAL A 210 -4.63 22.62 16.71
N LEU A 211 -5.78 22.93 16.11
CA LEU A 211 -6.46 22.06 15.14
C LEU A 211 -6.56 22.72 13.75
N PRO A 212 -6.60 21.93 12.66
CA PRO A 212 -6.94 22.45 11.34
C PRO A 212 -8.36 23.05 11.31
N PRO A 213 -8.62 24.11 10.50
CA PRO A 213 -9.92 24.80 10.46
C PRO A 213 -11.12 23.90 10.19
N ALA A 214 -10.94 22.85 9.38
CA ALA A 214 -12.00 21.88 9.10
C ALA A 214 -12.41 21.09 10.35
N ILE A 215 -11.45 20.72 11.20
CA ILE A 215 -11.71 19.99 12.43
C ILE A 215 -12.32 20.93 13.48
N ILE A 216 -11.85 22.18 13.56
CA ILE A 216 -12.44 23.21 14.45
C ILE A 216 -13.94 23.37 14.18
N MET A 217 -14.35 23.47 12.91
CA MET A 217 -15.76 23.56 12.54
C MET A 217 -16.56 22.33 12.97
N SER A 218 -16.02 21.12 12.77
CA SER A 218 -16.70 19.90 13.24
C SER A 218 -16.82 19.86 14.75
N VAL A 219 -15.76 20.23 15.49
CA VAL A 219 -15.77 20.28 16.96
C VAL A 219 -16.78 21.31 17.45
N ALA A 220 -16.83 22.50 16.85
CA ALA A 220 -17.79 23.54 17.21
C ALA A 220 -19.24 23.08 16.99
N VAL A 221 -19.55 22.48 15.84
CA VAL A 221 -20.90 21.96 15.54
C VAL A 221 -21.27 20.81 16.47
N THR A 222 -20.35 19.89 16.75
CA THR A 222 -20.62 18.78 17.67
C THR A 222 -20.73 19.25 19.12
N SER A 223 -20.01 20.31 19.50
CA SER A 223 -20.07 20.89 20.84
C SER A 223 -21.43 21.53 21.16
N THR A 224 -22.18 22.00 20.16
CA THR A 224 -23.52 22.57 20.40
C THR A 224 -24.59 21.50 20.61
N THR A 225 -24.35 20.28 20.13
CA THR A 225 -25.26 19.13 20.27
C THR A 225 -24.78 18.06 21.25
N THR A 226 -23.63 18.28 21.92
CA THR A 226 -23.05 17.26 22.82
C THR A 226 -23.93 17.05 24.06
N SER A 227 -24.03 15.80 24.50
CA SER A 227 -24.77 15.40 25.70
C SER A 227 -23.89 15.31 26.96
N GLY A 228 -22.69 15.87 26.92
CA GLY A 228 -21.70 15.80 27.98
C GLY A 228 -22.08 16.55 29.26
N LYS A 229 -21.44 16.18 30.38
CA LYS A 229 -21.63 16.82 31.70
C LYS A 229 -20.36 17.54 32.14
N GLN A 230 -20.46 18.50 33.06
CA GLN A 230 -19.27 19.11 33.67
C GLN A 230 -18.59 18.07 34.58
N LEU A 231 -17.26 18.00 34.53
CA LEU A 231 -16.47 17.13 35.39
C LEU A 231 -16.37 17.74 36.79
N SER A 232 -16.18 16.91 37.82
CA SER A 232 -15.84 17.41 39.15
C SER A 232 -14.43 18.00 39.16
N ASP A 233 -14.14 18.92 40.10
CA ASP A 233 -12.82 19.54 40.22
C ASP A 233 -11.70 18.52 40.48
N ALA A 234 -12.01 17.41 41.16
CA ALA A 234 -11.07 16.32 41.43
C ALA A 234 -10.73 15.55 40.15
N GLU A 235 -11.74 15.19 39.34
CA GLU A 235 -11.55 14.52 38.05
C GLU A 235 -10.83 15.43 37.04
N TRP A 236 -11.22 16.70 36.98
CA TRP A 236 -10.54 17.69 36.15
C TRP A 236 -9.08 17.88 36.56
N GLY A 237 -8.80 17.95 37.87
CA GLY A 237 -7.45 18.02 38.39
C GLY A 237 -6.59 16.81 38.00
N ALA A 238 -7.17 15.60 37.93
CA ALA A 238 -6.48 14.41 37.44
C ALA A 238 -6.16 14.50 35.94
N VAL A 239 -7.10 14.95 35.12
CA VAL A 239 -6.89 15.19 33.68
C VAL A 239 -5.82 16.26 33.44
N GLN A 240 -5.84 17.35 34.20
CA GLN A 240 -4.85 18.41 34.09
C GLN A 240 -3.43 17.92 34.42
N ARG A 241 -3.27 17.15 35.50
CA ARG A 241 -1.98 16.50 35.84
C ARG A 241 -1.50 15.56 34.74
N ALA A 242 -2.43 14.83 34.09
CA ALA A 242 -2.10 13.95 32.97
C ALA A 242 -1.62 14.72 31.74
N CYS A 243 -2.26 15.85 31.42
CA CYS A 243 -1.83 16.74 30.33
C CYS A 243 -0.43 17.32 30.61
N ASP A 244 -0.15 17.75 31.84
CA ASP A 244 1.16 18.30 32.22
C ASP A 244 2.27 17.23 32.20
N LEU A 245 1.94 15.98 32.53
CA LEU A 245 2.83 14.84 32.34
C LEU A 245 3.11 14.59 30.85
N ALA A 246 2.07 14.58 30.01
CA ALA A 246 2.22 14.35 28.58
C ALA A 246 3.15 15.37 27.91
N ASP A 247 3.08 16.64 28.31
CA ASP A 247 3.99 17.67 27.80
C ASP A 247 5.44 17.43 28.23
N ARG A 248 5.65 17.04 29.49
CA ARG A 248 7.01 16.71 30.00
C ARG A 248 7.61 15.54 29.23
N LEU A 249 6.80 14.51 28.92
CA LEU A 249 7.21 13.38 28.08
C LEU A 249 7.49 13.81 26.63
N GLU A 250 6.67 14.68 26.05
CA GLU A 250 6.87 15.21 24.70
C GLU A 250 8.14 16.08 24.60
N GLU A 251 8.43 16.88 25.62
CA GLU A 251 9.68 17.64 25.74
C GLU A 251 10.90 16.73 25.84
N ALA A 252 10.83 15.68 26.66
CA ALA A 252 11.88 14.67 26.77
C ALA A 252 12.08 13.95 25.43
N ARG A 253 11.01 13.53 24.75
CA ARG A 253 11.07 12.93 23.41
C ARG A 253 11.75 13.86 22.41
N LYS A 254 11.40 15.16 22.43
CA LYS A 254 12.01 16.16 21.55
C LYS A 254 13.51 16.32 21.83
N LYS A 255 13.93 16.35 23.09
CA LYS A 255 15.35 16.42 23.47
C LYS A 255 16.12 15.19 22.97
N ILE A 256 15.61 13.99 23.23
CA ILE A 256 16.19 12.72 22.75
C ILE A 256 16.31 12.73 21.22
N PHE A 257 15.24 13.14 20.52
CA PHE A 257 15.22 13.22 19.07
C PHE A 257 16.29 14.17 18.51
N MET A 258 16.43 15.37 19.09
CA MET A 258 17.44 16.34 18.65
C MET A 258 18.87 15.81 18.86
N TYR A 259 19.11 15.15 19.99
CA TYR A 259 20.40 14.51 20.26
C TYR A 259 20.70 13.40 19.24
N VAL A 260 19.78 12.45 19.04
CA VAL A 260 19.95 11.34 18.08
C VAL A 260 20.12 11.87 16.65
N SER A 261 19.37 12.91 16.26
CA SER A 261 19.51 13.55 14.95
C SER A 261 20.90 14.17 14.76
N SER A 262 21.49 14.78 15.79
CA SER A 262 22.83 15.37 15.71
C SER A 262 23.94 14.31 15.53
N ARG A 263 23.71 13.10 16.06
CA ARG A 263 24.65 11.97 15.99
C ARG A 263 24.32 10.95 14.90
N MET A 264 23.34 11.24 14.04
CA MET A 264 22.87 10.29 13.04
C MET A 264 23.95 9.94 11.99
N ASN A 265 24.83 10.88 11.64
CA ASN A 265 25.93 10.62 10.70
C ASN A 265 26.91 9.55 11.22
N VAL A 266 27.02 9.39 12.54
CA VAL A 266 27.87 8.36 13.17
C VAL A 266 27.12 7.03 13.29
N LEU A 267 25.82 7.10 13.59
CA LEU A 267 24.96 5.95 13.82
C LEU A 267 24.57 5.24 12.51
N ALA A 268 24.11 5.99 11.53
CA ALA A 268 23.59 5.52 10.25
C ALA A 268 24.00 6.48 9.11
N PRO A 269 25.29 6.47 8.71
CA PRO A 269 25.79 7.35 7.65
C PRO A 269 25.12 7.08 6.30
N ASN A 270 24.90 5.82 5.92
CA ASN A 270 24.33 5.50 4.62
C ASN A 270 22.84 5.86 4.54
N LEU A 271 22.08 5.64 5.62
CA LEU A 271 20.67 6.06 5.68
C LEU A 271 20.53 7.58 5.63
N SER A 272 21.40 8.30 6.34
CA SER A 272 21.41 9.78 6.38
C SER A 272 21.73 10.39 5.03
N ALA A 273 22.65 9.79 4.27
CA ALA A 273 23.00 10.26 2.92
C ALA A 273 21.80 10.26 1.96
N ILE A 274 20.86 9.31 2.13
CA ILE A 274 19.67 9.17 1.25
C ILE A 274 18.55 10.13 1.65
N VAL A 275 18.14 10.17 2.92
CA VAL A 275 16.89 10.83 3.36
C VAL A 275 17.14 12.09 4.22
N GLY A 276 18.39 12.34 4.60
CA GLY A 276 18.77 13.33 5.58
C GLY A 276 18.67 12.83 7.03
N THR A 277 19.41 13.47 7.92
CA THR A 277 19.55 13.07 9.34
C THR A 277 18.23 13.15 10.11
N THR A 278 17.42 14.18 9.85
CA THR A 278 16.14 14.40 10.53
C THR A 278 15.12 13.32 10.19
N THR A 279 14.98 12.98 8.91
CA THR A 279 14.07 11.92 8.47
C THR A 279 14.59 10.55 8.88
N ALA A 280 15.90 10.31 8.81
CA ALA A 280 16.53 9.09 9.30
C ALA A 280 16.26 8.88 10.80
N ALA A 281 16.39 9.93 11.63
CA ALA A 281 16.05 9.86 13.06
C ALA A 281 14.58 9.50 13.29
N LYS A 282 13.65 10.08 12.52
CA LYS A 282 12.21 9.75 12.63
C LYS A 282 11.93 8.30 12.27
N LEU A 283 12.56 7.80 11.20
CA LEU A 283 12.43 6.40 10.77
C LEU A 283 13.00 5.45 11.83
N LEU A 284 14.15 5.80 12.41
CA LEU A 284 14.81 4.96 13.41
C LEU A 284 14.06 4.94 14.73
N GLY A 285 13.46 6.06 15.15
CA GLY A 285 12.64 6.14 16.35
C GLY A 285 11.41 5.24 16.25
N VAL A 286 10.63 5.39 15.16
CA VAL A 286 9.42 4.56 14.96
C VAL A 286 9.75 3.11 14.66
N ALA A 287 10.90 2.80 14.05
CA ALA A 287 11.29 1.43 13.80
C ALA A 287 11.90 0.71 15.02
N GLY A 288 12.07 1.38 16.16
CA GLY A 288 12.70 0.80 17.35
C GLY A 288 14.20 0.54 17.19
N GLY A 289 14.90 1.43 16.47
CA GLY A 289 16.33 1.33 16.23
C GLY A 289 16.71 0.78 14.86
N LEU A 290 18.02 0.69 14.64
CA LEU A 290 18.59 0.25 13.37
C LEU A 290 18.33 -1.22 13.08
N ALA A 291 18.33 -2.06 14.12
CA ALA A 291 18.00 -3.47 14.01
C ALA A 291 16.53 -3.70 13.61
N GLY A 292 15.60 -2.91 14.19
CA GLY A 292 14.19 -2.97 13.82
C GLY A 292 13.97 -2.56 12.36
N LEU A 293 14.54 -1.42 11.95
CA LEU A 293 14.43 -0.95 10.56
C LEU A 293 15.05 -1.92 9.54
N ALA A 294 16.16 -2.59 9.88
CA ALA A 294 16.80 -3.57 9.00
C ALA A 294 15.96 -4.84 8.79
N LYS A 295 15.22 -5.27 9.82
CA LYS A 295 14.29 -6.42 9.77
C LYS A 295 13.02 -6.09 8.97
N MET A 296 12.59 -4.83 8.97
CA MET A 296 11.38 -4.42 8.26
C MET A 296 11.48 -4.61 6.74
N PRO A 297 10.41 -5.07 6.07
CA PRO A 297 10.36 -5.10 4.62
C PRO A 297 10.18 -3.69 4.03
N ALA A 298 10.66 -3.49 2.80
CA ALA A 298 10.57 -2.20 2.10
C ALA A 298 9.14 -1.64 1.94
N CYS A 299 8.13 -2.52 1.88
CA CYS A 299 6.74 -2.11 1.79
C CYS A 299 6.22 -1.44 3.08
N ASN A 300 6.81 -1.73 4.24
CA ASN A 300 6.41 -1.11 5.51
C ASN A 300 7.22 0.15 5.76
N ALA A 301 8.51 0.15 5.41
CA ALA A 301 9.41 1.28 5.65
C ALA A 301 8.92 2.62 5.07
N HIS A 302 8.32 2.62 3.87
CA HIS A 302 7.81 3.85 3.25
C HIS A 302 6.49 4.36 3.86
N LEU A 303 5.79 3.51 4.61
CA LEU A 303 4.56 3.85 5.33
C LEU A 303 4.82 4.27 6.78
N LEU A 304 6.07 4.19 7.27
CA LEU A 304 6.43 4.63 8.62
C LEU A 304 6.09 6.12 8.79
N GLY A 305 5.38 6.44 9.88
CA GLY A 305 4.87 7.78 10.16
C GLY A 305 3.63 8.18 9.36
N ALA A 306 3.01 7.25 8.63
CA ALA A 306 1.73 7.54 7.96
C ALA A 306 0.60 7.63 8.99
N GLN A 307 0.13 8.84 9.25
CA GLN A 307 -0.99 9.07 10.17
C GLN A 307 -2.31 8.52 9.59
N ARG A 308 -3.13 7.94 10.46
CA ARG A 308 -4.52 7.59 10.15
C ARG A 308 -5.31 8.90 9.97
N LYS A 309 -5.62 9.23 8.72
CA LYS A 309 -6.43 10.41 8.39
C LYS A 309 -7.90 10.04 8.46
N ILE A 310 -8.65 10.71 9.33
CA ILE A 310 -10.11 10.72 9.26
C ILE A 310 -10.50 11.49 7.99
N THR A 311 -11.51 11.03 7.28
CA THR A 311 -12.17 11.81 6.22
C THR A 311 -13.00 12.94 6.83
N ALA A 312 -12.34 13.82 7.58
CA ALA A 312 -12.92 15.05 8.09
C ALA A 312 -12.86 16.08 6.95
N GLY A 313 -14.02 16.33 6.32
CA GLY A 313 -14.17 17.20 5.17
C GLY A 313 -14.68 16.48 3.92
N PHE A 314 -15.48 17.18 3.11
CA PHE A 314 -16.15 16.65 1.90
C PHE A 314 -15.19 16.29 0.73
N SER A 315 -13.86 16.30 0.92
CA SER A 315 -12.88 16.10 -0.15
C SER A 315 -12.01 14.85 0.08
N THR A 316 -12.04 13.94 -0.89
CA THR A 316 -11.13 12.79 -0.98
C THR A 316 -9.83 13.11 -1.72
N ALA A 317 -9.82 14.17 -2.54
CA ALA A 317 -8.70 14.49 -3.44
C ALA A 317 -7.50 15.10 -2.70
N THR A 318 -7.74 15.88 -1.65
CA THR A 318 -6.67 16.55 -0.89
C THR A 318 -5.94 15.61 0.07
N GLN A 319 -6.54 14.47 0.40
CA GLN A 319 -5.95 13.51 1.33
C GLN A 319 -4.97 12.57 0.62
N LYS A 320 -3.68 12.95 0.58
CA LYS A 320 -2.60 12.04 0.17
C LYS A 320 -2.52 10.87 1.16
N ARG A 321 -3.07 9.71 0.78
CA ARG A 321 -2.95 8.43 1.52
C ARG A 321 -1.55 7.85 1.35
N HIS A 322 -1.12 6.99 2.28
CA HIS A 322 0.17 6.31 2.22
C HIS A 322 1.39 7.25 2.23
N THR A 323 1.26 8.42 2.86
CA THR A 323 2.36 9.39 3.00
C THR A 323 2.93 9.32 4.41
N GLY A 324 4.18 8.88 4.53
CA GLY A 324 4.92 8.78 5.80
C GLY A 324 6.10 9.74 5.87
N PHE A 325 7.08 9.48 6.74
CA PHE A 325 8.26 10.34 6.91
C PHE A 325 9.11 10.42 5.64
N ILE A 326 9.25 9.33 4.90
CA ILE A 326 9.99 9.31 3.62
C ILE A 326 9.38 10.28 2.62
N PHE A 327 8.06 10.50 2.66
CA PHE A 327 7.41 11.46 1.77
C PHE A 327 7.80 12.92 2.08
N GLN A 328 8.17 13.22 3.33
CA GLN A 328 8.64 14.54 3.76
C GLN A 328 10.12 14.78 3.43
N SER A 329 10.82 13.77 2.92
CA SER A 329 12.22 13.91 2.55
C SER A 329 12.41 14.83 1.36
N GLU A 330 13.53 15.55 1.35
CA GLU A 330 13.86 16.54 0.32
C GLU A 330 13.76 15.93 -1.09
N ILE A 331 14.36 14.75 -1.29
CA ILE A 331 14.39 14.04 -2.58
C ILE A 331 12.99 13.73 -3.13
N VAL A 332 12.02 13.41 -2.26
CA VAL A 332 10.63 13.15 -2.69
C VAL A 332 9.90 14.47 -2.92
N THR A 333 10.10 15.46 -2.07
CA THR A 333 9.42 16.77 -2.20
C THR A 333 9.84 17.54 -3.46
N GLN A 334 11.10 17.41 -3.88
CA GLN A 334 11.61 18.01 -5.13
C GLN A 334 11.08 17.29 -6.38
N THR A 335 10.63 16.04 -6.26
CA THR A 335 10.06 15.29 -7.39
C THR A 335 8.68 15.85 -7.78
N PRO A 336 8.34 15.92 -9.09
CA PRO A 336 7.00 16.29 -9.54
C PRO A 336 5.88 15.45 -8.89
N PRO A 337 4.73 16.05 -8.55
CA PRO A 337 3.68 15.41 -7.73
C PRO A 337 3.12 14.10 -8.30
N GLU A 338 3.15 13.95 -9.62
CA GLU A 338 2.71 12.73 -10.32
C GLU A 338 3.57 11.51 -10.00
N TYR A 339 4.87 11.73 -9.72
CA TYR A 339 5.84 10.65 -9.50
C TYR A 339 6.22 10.48 -8.02
N GLN A 340 5.85 11.42 -7.13
CA GLN A 340 6.19 11.39 -5.70
C GLN A 340 5.89 10.03 -5.04
N LEU A 341 4.70 9.46 -5.27
CA LEU A 341 4.31 8.16 -4.68
C LEU A 341 5.12 6.98 -5.23
N LYS A 342 5.58 7.06 -6.49
CA LYS A 342 6.43 6.04 -7.08
C LYS A 342 7.85 6.13 -6.51
N ILE A 343 8.39 7.34 -6.39
CA ILE A 343 9.72 7.60 -5.83
C ILE A 343 9.77 7.27 -4.34
N GLN A 344 8.74 7.60 -3.55
CA GLN A 344 8.66 7.25 -2.13
C GLN A 344 8.87 5.74 -1.89
N ARG A 345 8.29 4.88 -2.74
CA ARG A 345 8.50 3.42 -2.67
C ARG A 345 9.94 3.02 -3.00
N THR A 346 10.53 3.63 -4.02
CA THR A 346 11.94 3.41 -4.40
C THR A 346 12.88 3.83 -3.28
N VAL A 347 12.67 5.02 -2.71
CA VAL A 347 13.46 5.57 -1.59
C VAL A 347 13.34 4.64 -0.40
N GLY A 348 12.12 4.25 0.01
CA GLY A 348 11.93 3.31 1.12
C GLY A 348 12.65 1.97 0.93
N ALA A 349 12.65 1.42 -0.27
CA ALA A 349 13.42 0.20 -0.56
C ALA A 349 14.94 0.42 -0.43
N LYS A 350 15.46 1.56 -0.90
CA LYS A 350 16.90 1.87 -0.75
C LYS A 350 17.28 2.19 0.69
N CYS A 351 16.39 2.79 1.47
CA CYS A 351 16.59 3.07 2.89
C CYS A 351 16.75 1.78 3.69
N VAL A 352 15.94 0.75 3.43
CA VAL A 352 16.08 -0.55 4.12
C VAL A 352 17.42 -1.21 3.77
N LEU A 353 17.87 -1.12 2.52
CA LEU A 353 19.19 -1.63 2.12
C LEU A 353 20.33 -0.86 2.81
N ALA A 354 20.23 0.47 2.90
CA ALA A 354 21.19 1.30 3.62
C ALA A 354 21.21 0.99 5.12
N ALA A 355 20.04 0.83 5.74
CA ALA A 355 19.91 0.47 7.15
C ALA A 355 20.53 -0.90 7.47
N ARG A 356 20.41 -1.89 6.57
CA ARG A 356 21.08 -3.19 6.70
C ARG A 356 22.60 -3.07 6.62
N MET A 357 23.11 -2.23 5.72
CA MET A 357 24.55 -1.94 5.65
C MET A 357 25.08 -1.18 6.86
N ASP A 358 24.31 -0.22 7.37
CA ASP A 358 24.66 0.52 8.58
C ASP A 358 24.68 -0.41 9.82
N LEU A 359 23.78 -1.42 9.88
CA LEU A 359 23.75 -2.41 10.95
C LEU A 359 25.00 -3.31 10.95
N GLU A 360 25.41 -3.77 9.76
CA GLU A 360 26.60 -4.61 9.58
C GLU A 360 27.91 -3.82 9.77
N ARG A 361 27.86 -2.48 9.62
CA ARG A 361 28.99 -1.56 9.77
C ARG A 361 30.15 -1.80 8.82
N SER A 362 29.92 -2.52 7.71
CA SER A 362 30.94 -2.81 6.70
C SER A 362 31.47 -1.54 5.99
N ARG A 363 30.60 -0.53 5.78
CA ARG A 363 30.94 0.74 5.11
C ARG A 363 30.47 1.94 5.93
N ARG A 364 31.37 2.58 6.68
CA ARG A 364 31.06 3.71 7.58
C ARG A 364 31.22 5.09 6.93
N ASP A 365 31.75 5.16 5.71
CA ASP A 365 32.06 6.43 5.04
C ASP A 365 30.83 7.10 4.39
N GLY A 366 29.66 6.46 4.39
CA GLY A 366 28.45 6.98 3.74
C GLY A 366 28.43 6.82 2.21
N SER A 367 29.54 6.42 1.59
CA SER A 367 29.70 6.25 0.13
C SER A 367 28.68 5.29 -0.49
N PHE A 368 28.24 4.26 0.26
CA PHE A 368 27.19 3.36 -0.22
C PHE A 368 25.84 4.08 -0.31
N GLY A 369 25.50 4.88 0.71
CA GLY A 369 24.30 5.72 0.71
C GLY A 369 24.28 6.74 -0.42
N GLU A 370 25.41 7.40 -0.70
CA GLU A 370 25.57 8.30 -1.84
C GLU A 370 25.34 7.57 -3.18
N SER A 371 25.96 6.40 -3.37
CA SER A 371 25.74 5.60 -4.59
C SER A 371 24.27 5.18 -4.79
N LEU A 372 23.52 5.00 -3.69
CA LEU A 372 22.10 4.67 -3.72
C LEU A 372 21.26 5.91 -4.04
N ARG A 373 21.65 7.08 -3.51
CA ARG A 373 21.04 8.37 -3.83
C ARG A 373 21.19 8.70 -5.31
N ASP A 374 22.39 8.55 -5.88
CA ASP A 374 22.63 8.75 -7.32
C ASP A 374 21.73 7.86 -8.19
N LYS A 375 21.51 6.61 -7.76
CA LYS A 375 20.61 5.68 -8.46
C LYS A 375 19.15 6.13 -8.38
N ILE A 376 18.74 6.76 -7.27
CA ILE A 376 17.39 7.33 -7.11
C ILE A 376 17.25 8.57 -7.99
N GLU A 377 18.23 9.47 -8.00
CA GLU A 377 18.23 10.69 -8.82
C GLU A 377 18.17 10.33 -10.32
N LYS A 378 19.02 9.42 -10.80
CA LYS A 378 18.94 8.90 -12.19
C LYS A 378 17.59 8.25 -12.51
N HIS A 379 16.92 7.65 -11.52
CA HIS A 379 15.59 7.09 -11.70
C HIS A 379 14.52 8.17 -11.79
N ILE A 380 14.63 9.24 -11.00
CA ILE A 380 13.76 10.42 -11.08
C ILE A 380 13.89 11.06 -12.45
N ASP A 381 15.11 11.30 -12.93
CA ASP A 381 15.36 11.90 -14.24
C ASP A 381 14.76 11.08 -15.39
N ARG A 382 14.90 9.75 -15.31
CA ARG A 382 14.28 8.84 -16.30
C ARG A 382 12.76 8.91 -16.28
N LEU A 383 12.13 9.13 -15.13
CA LEU A 383 10.68 9.26 -15.03
C LEU A 383 10.19 10.64 -15.48
N ALA A 384 11.00 11.68 -15.25
CA ALA A 384 10.72 13.04 -15.70
C ALA A 384 10.91 13.21 -17.21
N ALA A 385 11.78 12.39 -17.83
CA ALA A 385 12.00 12.41 -19.27
C ALA A 385 10.71 12.03 -20.03
N PRO A 386 10.25 12.88 -20.98
CA PRO A 386 9.06 12.56 -21.77
C PRO A 386 9.32 11.32 -22.64
N PRO A 387 8.29 10.49 -22.89
CA PRO A 387 8.44 9.38 -23.81
C PRO A 387 8.79 9.91 -25.21
N PRO A 388 9.62 9.19 -25.99
CA PRO A 388 9.93 9.59 -27.35
C PRO A 388 8.62 9.71 -28.15
N SER A 389 8.54 10.74 -28.99
CA SER A 389 7.36 11.01 -29.80
C SER A 389 7.02 9.79 -30.64
N LYS A 390 5.75 9.36 -30.60
CA LYS A 390 5.29 8.24 -31.43
C LYS A 390 5.38 8.66 -32.89
N VAL A 391 6.19 7.95 -33.67
CA VAL A 391 6.19 8.10 -35.14
C VAL A 391 4.80 7.77 -35.66
N THR A 392 4.24 8.63 -36.50
CA THR A 392 2.96 8.40 -37.17
C THR A 392 3.10 7.18 -38.07
N LYS A 393 2.59 6.04 -37.61
CA LYS A 393 2.60 4.82 -38.41
C LYS A 393 1.69 5.03 -39.63
N ALA A 394 2.27 5.02 -40.82
CA ALA A 394 1.52 5.07 -42.06
C ALA A 394 0.47 3.95 -42.08
N LEU A 395 -0.72 4.27 -42.58
CA LEU A 395 -1.77 3.29 -42.79
C LEU A 395 -1.22 2.18 -43.72
N PRO A 396 -1.61 0.91 -43.50
CA PRO A 396 -1.33 -0.14 -44.47
C PRO A 396 -1.87 0.27 -45.84
N ILE A 397 -1.11 -0.02 -46.89
CA ILE A 397 -1.54 0.22 -48.27
C ILE A 397 -2.91 -0.46 -48.45
N PRO A 398 -3.96 0.26 -48.91
CA PRO A 398 -5.23 -0.34 -49.23
C PRO A 398 -5.04 -1.50 -50.22
N GLY A 399 -5.26 -2.72 -49.75
CA GLY A 399 -5.11 -3.91 -50.56
C GLY A 399 -6.48 -4.48 -50.90
N ASP A 400 -6.89 -4.39 -52.16
CA ASP A 400 -8.10 -5.04 -52.68
C ASP A 400 -7.88 -6.52 -53.04
N GLY A 401 -6.76 -7.08 -52.58
CA GLY A 401 -6.42 -8.48 -52.80
C GLY A 401 -7.47 -9.46 -52.24
N PRO A 402 -7.48 -10.72 -52.72
CA PRO A 402 -8.47 -11.71 -52.33
C PRO A 402 -8.48 -11.94 -50.81
N LYS A 403 -9.66 -11.77 -50.19
CA LYS A 403 -9.84 -11.95 -48.73
C LYS A 403 -9.56 -13.40 -48.32
N LYS A 404 -8.73 -13.59 -47.30
CA LYS A 404 -8.48 -14.91 -46.70
C LYS A 404 -9.77 -15.46 -46.05
N ARG A 405 -10.39 -16.47 -46.66
CA ARG A 405 -11.57 -17.15 -46.11
C ARG A 405 -11.11 -18.18 -45.06
N ARG A 406 -11.54 -18.00 -43.81
CA ARG A 406 -11.29 -18.97 -42.72
C ARG A 406 -12.60 -19.65 -42.31
N GLY A 407 -12.54 -20.97 -42.18
CA GLY A 407 -13.59 -21.81 -41.59
C GLY A 407 -13.37 -22.07 -40.09
N GLY A 408 -14.26 -22.87 -39.49
CA GLY A 408 -14.13 -23.34 -38.10
C GLY A 408 -15.04 -22.64 -37.09
N LYS A 409 -15.28 -23.31 -35.95
CA LYS A 409 -16.21 -22.87 -34.88
C LYS A 409 -15.86 -21.48 -34.34
N ARG A 410 -14.56 -21.20 -34.10
CA ARG A 410 -14.08 -19.90 -33.59
C ARG A 410 -14.28 -18.78 -34.61
N ALA A 411 -13.96 -19.03 -35.89
CA ALA A 411 -14.13 -18.05 -36.96
C ALA A 411 -15.62 -17.76 -37.24
N ARG A 412 -16.49 -18.79 -37.18
CA ARG A 412 -17.94 -18.64 -37.29
C ARG A 412 -18.49 -17.80 -36.13
N LYS A 413 -18.12 -18.11 -34.89
CA LYS A 413 -18.53 -17.35 -33.68
C LYS A 413 -18.07 -15.89 -33.72
N ALA A 414 -16.86 -15.62 -34.23
CA ALA A 414 -16.37 -14.25 -34.41
C ALA A 414 -17.15 -13.49 -35.50
N LYS A 415 -17.46 -14.15 -36.62
CA LYS A 415 -18.31 -13.57 -37.67
C LYS A 415 -19.73 -13.30 -37.17
N GLU A 416 -20.33 -14.23 -36.44
CA GLU A 416 -21.66 -14.09 -35.83
C GLU A 416 -21.72 -12.88 -34.87
N ALA A 417 -20.64 -12.59 -34.12
CA ALA A 417 -20.61 -11.47 -33.19
C ALA A 417 -20.67 -10.08 -33.87
N TYR A 418 -20.21 -9.97 -35.13
CA TYR A 418 -20.21 -8.72 -35.89
C TYR A 418 -21.22 -8.70 -37.04
N ALA A 419 -21.77 -9.87 -37.41
CA ALA A 419 -22.77 -9.98 -38.46
C ALA A 419 -24.09 -9.35 -38.02
N GLN A 420 -24.84 -8.81 -38.98
CA GLN A 420 -26.22 -8.38 -38.73
C GLN A 420 -27.06 -9.60 -38.33
N THR A 421 -27.77 -9.49 -37.21
CA THR A 421 -28.70 -10.53 -36.76
C THR A 421 -29.84 -10.68 -37.76
N GLU A 422 -30.46 -11.86 -37.82
CA GLU A 422 -31.61 -12.09 -38.72
C GLU A 422 -32.77 -11.12 -38.45
N LEU A 423 -33.01 -10.77 -37.18
CA LEU A 423 -33.97 -9.75 -36.78
C LEU A 423 -33.61 -8.37 -37.38
N ARG A 424 -32.33 -7.98 -37.35
CA ARG A 424 -31.88 -6.73 -37.97
C ARG A 424 -31.97 -6.77 -39.50
N LYS A 425 -31.77 -7.94 -40.12
CA LYS A 425 -31.98 -8.11 -41.57
C LYS A 425 -33.45 -7.99 -41.96
N LEU A 426 -34.38 -8.50 -41.14
CA LEU A 426 -35.82 -8.32 -41.34
C LEU A 426 -36.25 -6.87 -41.13
N GLN A 427 -35.67 -6.18 -40.14
CA GLN A 427 -35.88 -4.75 -39.96
C GLN A 427 -35.41 -3.93 -41.17
N ASN A 428 -34.32 -4.33 -41.82
CA ASN A 428 -33.81 -3.64 -43.02
C ASN A 428 -34.60 -3.97 -44.31
N ARG A 429 -35.59 -4.86 -44.26
CA ARG A 429 -36.46 -5.17 -45.40
C ARG A 429 -37.75 -4.38 -45.27
N MET A 430 -38.13 -3.71 -46.35
CA MET A 430 -39.35 -2.88 -46.43
C MET A 430 -40.36 -3.57 -47.36
N ALA A 431 -41.62 -3.62 -46.97
CA ALA A 431 -42.70 -4.08 -47.84
C ALA A 431 -43.02 -2.97 -48.84
N PHE A 432 -43.02 -3.29 -50.14
CA PHE A 432 -43.34 -2.31 -51.16
C PHE A 432 -44.85 -2.03 -51.16
N GLY A 433 -45.23 -0.76 -51.03
CA GLY A 433 -46.63 -0.31 -51.08
C GLY A 433 -47.40 -0.39 -49.76
N GLU A 434 -46.75 -0.80 -48.65
CA GLU A 434 -47.34 -0.81 -47.31
C GLU A 434 -46.62 0.20 -46.40
N ALA A 435 -47.37 0.89 -45.53
CA ALA A 435 -46.78 1.80 -44.55
C ALA A 435 -46.05 0.99 -43.46
N GLU A 436 -44.86 1.43 -43.07
CA GLU A 436 -44.07 0.73 -42.05
C GLU A 436 -44.65 0.94 -40.65
N GLU A 437 -44.55 -0.09 -39.81
CA GLU A 437 -44.80 0.08 -38.37
C GLU A 437 -43.58 0.78 -37.76
N GLU A 438 -43.80 1.96 -37.17
CA GLU A 438 -42.76 2.76 -36.54
C GLU A 438 -42.86 2.66 -35.01
N VAL A 439 -41.72 2.53 -34.34
CA VAL A 439 -41.64 2.68 -32.89
C VAL A 439 -40.89 3.97 -32.58
N GLY A 440 -41.54 4.84 -31.80
CA GLY A 440 -40.91 6.03 -31.24
C GLY A 440 -39.96 5.64 -30.09
N ALA A 441 -38.72 6.11 -30.15
CA ALA A 441 -37.80 6.04 -29.03
C ALA A 441 -37.12 7.40 -28.89
N PHE A 442 -37.34 8.06 -27.74
CA PHE A 442 -37.07 9.48 -27.59
C PHE A 442 -37.82 10.29 -28.67
N ASP A 443 -37.20 11.28 -29.30
CA ASP A 443 -37.85 12.18 -30.28
C ASP A 443 -37.64 11.75 -31.75
N GLN A 444 -37.32 10.47 -31.99
CA GLN A 444 -37.14 9.92 -33.33
C GLN A 444 -38.01 8.68 -33.51
N THR A 445 -38.60 8.54 -34.70
CA THR A 445 -39.28 7.33 -35.10
C THR A 445 -38.30 6.40 -35.80
N LYS A 446 -38.40 5.10 -35.49
CA LYS A 446 -37.60 4.07 -36.13
C LYS A 446 -38.55 3.05 -36.76
N GLY A 447 -38.46 2.90 -38.07
CA GLY A 447 -39.18 1.86 -38.82
C GLY A 447 -38.77 0.46 -38.38
N LEU A 448 -39.75 -0.42 -38.21
CA LEU A 448 -39.54 -1.85 -37.93
C LEU A 448 -39.42 -2.67 -39.22
N GLY A 449 -39.66 -2.05 -40.39
CA GLY A 449 -39.70 -2.75 -41.67
C GLY A 449 -40.60 -3.98 -41.59
N MET A 450 -40.10 -5.11 -42.06
CA MET A 450 -40.84 -6.38 -42.07
C MET A 450 -40.88 -7.11 -40.73
N MET A 451 -40.29 -6.57 -39.66
CA MET A 451 -40.35 -7.17 -38.31
C MET A 451 -41.75 -7.10 -37.68
N GLY A 452 -42.57 -6.11 -38.07
CA GLY A 452 -43.93 -5.90 -37.57
C GLY A 452 -45.05 -6.62 -38.34
N SER A 453 -44.75 -7.09 -39.56
CA SER A 453 -45.74 -7.68 -40.48
C SER A 453 -46.31 -9.04 -40.02
N SER A 454 -45.65 -9.72 -39.08
CA SER A 454 -46.21 -10.93 -38.45
C SER A 454 -47.20 -10.55 -37.34
N MET A 455 -48.47 -10.42 -37.73
CA MET A 455 -49.70 -10.43 -36.92
C MET A 455 -49.51 -10.59 -35.40
N GLY A 456 -49.66 -9.50 -34.65
CA GLY A 456 -50.09 -9.49 -33.24
C GLY A 456 -49.14 -10.10 -32.21
N LYS A 457 -48.45 -9.23 -31.46
CA LYS A 457 -47.50 -9.53 -30.37
C LYS A 457 -46.29 -10.32 -30.87
N ILE A 458 -45.22 -9.57 -31.12
CA ILE A 458 -43.85 -10.04 -31.27
C ILE A 458 -43.47 -10.86 -30.01
N ARG A 459 -43.78 -12.16 -29.97
CA ARG A 459 -42.93 -13.16 -29.32
C ARG A 459 -41.72 -13.33 -30.22
N ALA A 460 -40.96 -12.26 -30.47
CA ALA A 460 -39.62 -12.40 -31.03
C ALA A 460 -38.89 -13.30 -30.04
N GLY A 461 -38.56 -14.50 -30.51
CA GLY A 461 -37.82 -15.47 -29.72
C GLY A 461 -36.66 -14.76 -29.04
N LEU A 462 -36.54 -14.98 -27.72
CA LEU A 462 -35.44 -14.57 -26.85
C LEU A 462 -34.30 -13.95 -27.65
N GLY A 463 -34.17 -12.62 -27.66
CA GLY A 463 -33.13 -11.93 -28.43
C GLY A 463 -31.81 -12.68 -28.29
N GLU A 464 -31.20 -13.06 -29.42
CA GLU A 464 -30.24 -14.17 -29.46
C GLU A 464 -29.19 -13.98 -28.35
N ALA A 465 -29.10 -14.93 -27.41
CA ALA A 465 -28.24 -14.80 -26.22
C ALA A 465 -26.77 -14.49 -26.56
N LYS A 466 -26.36 -14.82 -27.80
CA LYS A 466 -25.05 -14.57 -28.37
C LYS A 466 -24.81 -13.11 -28.79
N SER A 467 -25.87 -12.36 -29.11
CA SER A 467 -25.83 -10.94 -29.50
C SER A 467 -25.86 -9.98 -28.30
N ARG A 468 -25.96 -10.51 -27.06
CA ARG A 468 -25.90 -9.68 -25.84
C ARG A 468 -24.52 -9.05 -25.72
N ALA A 469 -24.49 -7.74 -25.45
CA ALA A 469 -23.25 -7.01 -25.20
C ALA A 469 -22.48 -7.65 -24.04
N LYS A 470 -21.20 -7.93 -24.25
CA LYS A 470 -20.31 -8.50 -23.24
C LYS A 470 -19.36 -7.43 -22.74
N MET A 471 -19.09 -7.45 -21.44
CA MET A 471 -18.05 -6.60 -20.86
C MET A 471 -16.67 -6.99 -21.42
N SER A 472 -15.80 -5.99 -21.61
CA SER A 472 -14.40 -6.22 -21.94
C SER A 472 -13.73 -7.05 -20.84
N LYS A 473 -12.63 -7.76 -21.17
CA LYS A 473 -11.87 -8.53 -20.18
C LYS A 473 -11.44 -7.64 -19.00
N ALA A 474 -10.99 -6.42 -19.27
CA ALA A 474 -10.58 -5.45 -18.26
C ALA A 474 -11.75 -5.06 -17.34
N ASN A 475 -12.92 -4.74 -17.91
CA ASN A 475 -14.09 -4.37 -17.12
C ASN A 475 -14.63 -5.55 -16.32
N LYS A 476 -14.61 -6.76 -16.89
CA LYS A 476 -15.01 -7.98 -16.18
C LYS A 476 -14.10 -8.28 -14.99
N LEU A 477 -12.79 -8.09 -15.13
CA LEU A 477 -11.84 -8.26 -14.03
C LEU A 477 -12.02 -7.18 -12.96
N ARG A 478 -12.25 -5.92 -13.38
CA ARG A 478 -12.51 -4.80 -12.47
C ARG A 478 -13.80 -5.00 -11.68
N THR A 479 -14.91 -5.36 -12.33
CA THR A 479 -16.17 -5.63 -11.64
C THR A 479 -16.05 -6.82 -10.70
N ALA A 480 -15.41 -7.91 -11.13
CA ALA A 480 -15.16 -9.06 -10.26
C ALA A 480 -14.30 -8.69 -9.02
N ALA A 481 -13.29 -7.83 -9.17
CA ALA A 481 -12.49 -7.35 -8.05
C ALA A 481 -13.31 -6.51 -7.08
N ILE A 482 -14.13 -5.57 -7.58
CA ILE A 482 -15.01 -4.73 -6.75
C ILE A 482 -16.04 -5.58 -6.01
N THR A 483 -16.64 -6.57 -6.68
CA THR A 483 -17.60 -7.47 -6.04
C THR A 483 -16.95 -8.30 -4.93
N ARG A 484 -15.73 -8.80 -5.14
CA ARG A 484 -14.98 -9.52 -4.09
C ARG A 484 -14.67 -8.63 -2.89
N SER A 485 -14.22 -7.38 -3.12
CA SER A 485 -13.94 -6.45 -2.02
C SER A 485 -15.20 -6.00 -1.27
N ALA A 486 -16.33 -5.86 -1.97
CA ALA A 486 -17.61 -5.50 -1.34
C ALA A 486 -18.15 -6.64 -0.46
N GLN A 487 -17.94 -7.90 -0.86
CA GLN A 487 -18.30 -9.06 -0.06
C GLN A 487 -17.43 -9.22 1.20
N SER A 488 -16.16 -8.81 1.16
CA SER A 488 -15.31 -8.79 2.36
C SER A 488 -15.64 -7.65 3.32
N SER A 489 -16.18 -6.52 2.85
CA SER A 489 -16.49 -5.36 3.72
C SER A 489 -17.78 -5.48 4.54
N GLN A 490 -18.63 -6.48 4.26
CA GLN A 490 -19.91 -6.66 4.95
C GLN A 490 -19.80 -7.51 6.23
N SER A 491 -18.61 -8.02 6.54
CA SER A 491 -18.29 -8.69 7.78
C SER A 491 -17.12 -7.96 8.44
N GLN A 492 -17.28 -7.58 9.70
CA GLN A 492 -16.21 -7.11 10.60
C GLN A 492 -15.23 -8.27 10.93
N THR A 493 -14.82 -9.04 9.95
CA THR A 493 -13.86 -10.13 10.10
C THR A 493 -12.62 -9.82 9.29
N SER A 494 -11.47 -9.90 9.96
CA SER A 494 -10.14 -9.55 9.47
C SER A 494 -9.84 -10.15 8.10
N GLY A 495 -9.06 -9.44 7.27
CA GLY A 495 -8.67 -9.85 5.91
C GLY A 495 -7.84 -11.14 5.80
N THR A 496 -7.62 -11.86 6.92
CA THR A 496 -7.03 -13.21 7.01
C THR A 496 -8.07 -14.31 7.23
N ALA A 497 -9.35 -13.96 7.43
CA ALA A 497 -10.46 -14.90 7.54
C ALA A 497 -10.76 -15.51 6.18
N THR A 498 -9.95 -16.49 5.79
CA THR A 498 -10.31 -17.41 4.72
C THR A 498 -11.50 -18.25 5.20
N SER A 499 -12.42 -18.54 4.30
CA SER A 499 -13.70 -19.21 4.52
C SER A 499 -13.62 -20.54 5.30
N LEU A 500 -13.63 -20.46 6.63
CA LEU A 500 -13.91 -21.58 7.52
C LEU A 500 -15.41 -21.58 7.81
N SER A 501 -16.18 -22.40 7.10
CA SER A 501 -17.54 -22.75 7.51
C SER A 501 -17.49 -24.00 8.37
N VAL A 502 -17.78 -23.85 9.67
CA VAL A 502 -17.98 -24.99 10.57
C VAL A 502 -19.41 -25.49 10.36
N THR A 503 -19.56 -26.61 9.65
CA THR A 503 -20.82 -27.36 9.61
C THR A 503 -20.80 -28.44 10.68
N PRO A 504 -21.87 -28.64 11.49
CA PRO A 504 -21.83 -29.56 12.63
C PRO A 504 -21.58 -31.04 12.31
N ALA A 505 -21.62 -31.46 11.04
CA ALA A 505 -21.61 -32.86 10.64
C ALA A 505 -20.35 -33.34 9.90
N GLN A 506 -19.55 -32.44 9.34
CA GLN A 506 -18.33 -32.76 8.58
C GLN A 506 -17.30 -31.66 8.87
N GLY A 507 -16.08 -32.06 9.24
CA GLY A 507 -15.02 -31.20 9.79
C GLY A 507 -14.48 -30.11 8.85
N PHE A 508 -13.31 -29.57 9.19
CA PHE A 508 -12.70 -28.40 8.55
C PHE A 508 -12.46 -28.60 7.04
N GLU A 509 -13.30 -28.01 6.20
CA GLU A 509 -13.10 -28.00 4.75
C GLU A 509 -12.89 -26.55 4.26
N LEU A 510 -11.72 -26.27 3.67
CA LEU A 510 -11.44 -24.99 3.00
C LEU A 510 -12.17 -24.96 1.65
N THR A 511 -13.49 -24.74 1.65
CA THR A 511 -14.24 -24.56 0.40
C THR A 511 -14.53 -23.09 0.14
N ASN A 512 -14.09 -22.62 -1.03
CA ASN A 512 -14.46 -21.28 -1.52
C ASN A 512 -15.94 -21.30 -1.95
N ARG A 513 -16.84 -20.97 -1.02
CA ARG A 513 -18.31 -20.96 -1.20
C ARG A 513 -18.75 -20.20 -2.46
N SER A 514 -18.03 -19.15 -2.85
CA SER A 514 -18.34 -18.39 -4.08
C SER A 514 -18.11 -19.20 -5.36
N LYS A 515 -17.05 -20.03 -5.40
CA LYS A 515 -16.73 -20.91 -6.52
C LYS A 515 -17.69 -22.10 -6.60
N GLN A 516 -18.11 -22.63 -5.46
CA GLN A 516 -19.09 -23.72 -5.39
C GLN A 516 -20.49 -23.23 -5.79
N LEU A 517 -20.92 -22.05 -5.33
CA LEU A 517 -22.17 -21.42 -5.77
C LEU A 517 -22.17 -21.12 -7.27
N GLN A 518 -21.05 -20.66 -7.83
CA GLN A 518 -20.91 -20.49 -9.28
C GLN A 518 -20.96 -21.83 -10.02
N ARG A 519 -20.31 -22.87 -9.51
CA ARG A 519 -20.35 -24.23 -10.09
C ARG A 519 -21.76 -24.82 -10.06
N VAL A 520 -22.47 -24.67 -8.95
CA VAL A 520 -23.87 -25.11 -8.79
C VAL A 520 -24.79 -24.30 -9.71
N LYS A 521 -24.57 -22.98 -9.84
CA LYS A 521 -25.32 -22.14 -10.76
C LYS A 521 -25.06 -22.51 -12.22
N GLU A 522 -23.81 -22.75 -12.60
CA GLU A 522 -23.45 -23.23 -13.95
C GLU A 522 -23.97 -24.64 -14.22
N ALA A 523 -24.03 -25.52 -13.21
CA ALA A 523 -24.62 -26.85 -13.31
C ALA A 523 -26.14 -26.77 -13.49
N ASN A 524 -26.82 -25.91 -12.72
CA ASN A 524 -28.25 -25.65 -12.88
C ASN A 524 -28.55 -25.00 -14.24
N GLU A 525 -27.78 -23.99 -14.66
CA GLU A 525 -27.95 -23.39 -16.00
C GLU A 525 -27.71 -24.41 -17.12
N ARG A 526 -26.75 -25.33 -16.98
CA ARG A 526 -26.58 -26.46 -17.91
C ARG A 526 -27.77 -27.41 -17.89
N TRP A 527 -28.31 -27.73 -16.71
CA TRP A 527 -29.43 -28.66 -16.55
C TRP A 527 -30.74 -28.09 -17.12
N PHE A 528 -31.01 -26.80 -16.90
CA PHE A 528 -32.26 -26.15 -17.33
C PHE A 528 -32.18 -25.51 -18.73
N SER A 529 -31.00 -25.39 -19.35
CA SER A 529 -30.88 -24.85 -20.72
C SER A 529 -31.19 -25.86 -21.83
N GLY A 530 -31.28 -27.16 -21.51
CA GLY A 530 -31.56 -28.23 -22.48
C GLY A 530 -32.96 -28.86 -22.41
N GLY A 531 -33.79 -28.47 -21.43
CA GLY A 531 -35.08 -29.12 -21.18
C GLY A 531 -36.27 -28.39 -21.81
N THR A 532 -36.83 -28.94 -22.88
CA THR A 532 -38.20 -28.63 -23.33
C THR A 532 -39.18 -29.20 -22.30
N PHE A 533 -39.49 -28.44 -21.25
CA PHE A 533 -40.51 -28.86 -20.28
C PHE A 533 -41.90 -28.65 -20.88
N SER A 534 -42.55 -29.74 -21.27
CA SER A 534 -43.99 -29.78 -21.54
C SER A 534 -44.72 -29.55 -20.22
N PHE A 535 -45.39 -28.40 -20.08
CA PHE A 535 -46.38 -28.20 -19.03
C PHE A 535 -47.57 -29.14 -19.31
N VAL A 536 -47.67 -30.23 -18.55
CA VAL A 536 -48.92 -31.01 -18.48
C VAL A 536 -49.89 -30.21 -17.62
N GLY A 537 -50.87 -29.58 -18.26
CA GLY A 537 -51.96 -28.89 -17.58
C GLY A 537 -52.76 -29.88 -16.74
N GLN A 538 -52.82 -29.62 -15.43
CA GLN A 538 -53.72 -30.32 -14.52
C GLN A 538 -55.16 -29.94 -14.89
N LYS A 539 -55.90 -30.86 -15.52
CA LYS A 539 -57.37 -30.74 -15.61
C LYS A 539 -57.91 -31.04 -14.20
N GLY A 540 -58.26 -29.99 -13.46
CA GLY A 540 -59.13 -30.07 -12.31
C GLY A 540 -60.57 -29.85 -12.73
N THR A 541 -61.42 -30.87 -12.51
CA THR A 541 -62.84 -30.70 -12.17
C THR A 541 -62.97 -30.19 -10.74
#